data_AF-A0A2K5JQ01-F1
#
_entry.id   AF-A0A2K5JQ01-F1
#
_cell.length_a   1.000
_cell.length_b   1.000
_cell.length_c   1.000
_cell.angle_alpha   90.00
_cell.angle_beta   90.00
_cell.angle_gamma   90.00
#
_symmetry.space_group_name_H-M   'P 1'
#
loop_
_entity.id
_entity.type
_entity.pdbx_description
1 polymer ?
#
loop_
_entity_poly.entity_id
_entity_poly.type
_entity_poly.pdbx_seq_one_letter_code
_entity_poly.pdbx_strand_id
1 'polypeptide(L)'
;MTSPLCRAASANALPSQDQVSTPSSKVKGREASGKPSHLRGKGAAQAWPPGRSKGGSFHRGVGKPSVHSQVAELHKKIQLLEGDRKAFFESSQWNIKKNQETISQLREETKALELKLLDLLKALEHLDHQLREKVKQQNALRYQVVLRKRRLEELQLQHSLRLLEMAEAQDSHTEVAKDESLNLENRLDSMEAEVVRTKHELEALHLVNQEALNARDIAKNQLQYLEETLVRERKKRERYISECKKRAEEKKLENERMERKTHREHLLLQSEDSTQDSLHAKEEELRQRWSTYQMEVIFGKVKDATGIAETHSLVRRFVAQGDTFAQLETLKSENEQTLVRLKQEKQQLQRELEDLKYSGEATLVSQQKLQAEAQERLEKEERRHAEAQDQLERALRAMQVAKDSLEHLASKLVHITVEDGRFAGKELDPQADNYLPSLLGLVEEKLLKLQAQLGSHDVPEMLRHIADREFLASLEGRLPEYNTRITLPLATPKDKFFDEETEEEDNEVVTRASLKIRSQKLIESHKKHRRSRRS
;
A
#
# COMPACT_ATOMS: atom_id res chain seq x y z
N MET A 1 -49.21 14.82 0.52
CA MET A 1 -49.23 16.21 0.00
C MET A 1 -47.78 16.55 -0.31
N THR A 2 -47.31 16.28 -1.52
CA THR A 2 -47.21 17.18 -2.70
C THR A 2 -45.80 17.75 -2.84
N SER A 3 -45.24 17.49 -4.02
CA SER A 3 -43.92 17.80 -4.55
C SER A 3 -43.45 19.26 -4.40
N PRO A 4 -42.19 19.52 -4.78
CA PRO A 4 -41.94 20.63 -5.68
C PRO A 4 -41.24 20.20 -6.98
N LEU A 5 -41.73 20.82 -8.05
CA LEU A 5 -41.35 20.69 -9.44
C LEU A 5 -40.03 21.45 -9.72
N CYS A 6 -39.08 20.78 -10.37
CA CYS A 6 -38.02 21.45 -11.13
C CYS A 6 -38.47 21.61 -12.58
N ARG A 7 -38.44 22.85 -13.08
CA ARG A 7 -38.55 23.16 -14.51
C ARG A 7 -37.41 24.14 -14.86
N ALA A 8 -36.38 23.63 -15.52
CA ALA A 8 -35.52 24.40 -16.42
C ALA A 8 -35.01 23.43 -17.50
N ALA A 9 -35.46 23.68 -18.73
CA ALA A 9 -35.01 23.02 -19.94
C ALA A 9 -33.65 23.61 -20.37
N SER A 10 -32.79 22.81 -21.00
CA SER A 10 -32.35 23.00 -22.39
C SER A 10 -31.17 22.09 -22.74
N ALA A 11 -31.30 21.43 -23.90
CA ALA A 11 -30.26 20.85 -24.74
C ALA A 11 -29.42 19.68 -24.19
N ASN A 12 -29.76 18.46 -24.61
CA ASN A 12 -28.89 17.70 -25.51
C ASN A 12 -29.64 16.50 -26.09
N ALA A 13 -29.80 16.55 -27.42
CA ALA A 13 -30.35 15.49 -28.24
C ALA A 13 -29.30 14.38 -28.48
N LEU A 14 -29.80 13.16 -28.62
CA LEU A 14 -29.10 11.96 -29.09
C LEU A 14 -28.29 12.22 -30.37
N PRO A 15 -27.11 11.60 -30.56
CA PRO A 15 -26.52 11.51 -31.88
C PRO A 15 -27.18 10.36 -32.66
N SER A 16 -27.85 10.78 -33.73
CA SER A 16 -28.37 9.97 -34.83
C SER A 16 -27.24 9.31 -35.62
N GLN A 17 -27.58 8.20 -36.26
CA GLN A 17 -26.83 7.54 -37.31
C GLN A 17 -26.30 8.53 -38.36
N ASP A 18 -24.99 8.50 -38.61
CA ASP A 18 -24.40 9.09 -39.81
C ASP A 18 -24.36 8.03 -40.92
N GLN A 19 -25.24 8.25 -41.90
CA GLN A 19 -25.08 7.78 -43.27
C GLN A 19 -24.22 8.79 -44.03
N VAL A 20 -23.13 8.34 -44.65
CA VAL A 20 -22.40 9.12 -45.65
C VAL A 20 -22.75 8.59 -47.02
N SER A 21 -23.46 9.42 -47.76
CA SER A 21 -23.80 9.24 -49.17
C SER A 21 -22.58 9.40 -50.07
N THR A 22 -22.46 8.47 -51.01
CA THR A 22 -21.66 8.53 -52.24
C THR A 22 -21.95 9.76 -53.10
N PRO A 23 -20.96 10.39 -53.75
CA PRO A 23 -21.20 11.20 -54.93
C PRO A 23 -20.85 10.44 -56.21
N SER A 24 -21.82 10.43 -57.12
CA SER A 24 -21.67 10.12 -58.54
C SER A 24 -20.94 11.27 -59.24
N SER A 25 -19.90 10.97 -60.03
CA SER A 25 -19.54 11.81 -61.19
C SER A 25 -19.13 10.94 -62.38
N LYS A 26 -19.77 11.26 -63.51
CA LYS A 26 -19.67 10.61 -64.79
C LYS A 26 -19.14 11.66 -65.77
N VAL A 27 -18.26 11.24 -66.68
CA VAL A 27 -18.05 11.72 -68.06
C VAL A 27 -16.91 12.71 -68.39
N LYS A 28 -16.17 12.30 -69.44
CA LYS A 28 -15.32 13.00 -70.45
C LYS A 28 -13.92 13.44 -70.01
N GLY A 29 -12.82 13.13 -70.71
CA GLY A 29 -12.61 12.49 -72.01
C GLY A 29 -11.51 13.22 -72.81
N ARG A 30 -10.56 12.48 -73.38
CA ARG A 30 -9.77 12.68 -74.64
C ARG A 30 -8.51 11.81 -74.57
N GLU A 31 -8.33 10.81 -75.45
CA GLU A 31 -7.73 10.90 -76.81
C GLU A 31 -6.26 11.39 -76.77
N ALA A 32 -5.25 10.79 -77.41
CA ALA A 32 -5.20 9.73 -78.42
C ALA A 32 -3.78 9.15 -78.55
N SER A 33 -3.70 8.00 -79.24
CA SER A 33 -2.62 7.52 -80.10
C SER A 33 -1.31 7.03 -79.47
N GLY A 34 -0.82 5.85 -79.91
CA GLY A 34 0.56 5.49 -79.63
C GLY A 34 1.05 4.05 -79.75
N LYS A 35 0.62 3.32 -80.79
CA LYS A 35 1.34 2.17 -81.41
C LYS A 35 1.29 0.78 -80.75
N PRO A 36 1.14 -0.29 -81.57
CA PRO A 36 1.20 -1.69 -81.17
C PRO A 36 2.64 -2.24 -81.27
N SER A 37 3.07 -3.04 -80.29
CA SER A 37 4.38 -3.71 -80.33
C SER A 37 4.26 -5.17 -80.77
N HIS A 38 4.97 -5.42 -81.87
CA HIS A 38 5.29 -6.67 -82.53
C HIS A 38 5.86 -7.77 -81.65
N LEU A 39 5.45 -9.03 -81.92
CA LEU A 39 6.30 -10.22 -81.89
C LEU A 39 5.96 -11.08 -83.12
N ARG A 40 6.62 -10.83 -84.26
CA ARG A 40 7.76 -11.60 -84.80
C ARG A 40 7.44 -13.10 -85.02
N GLY A 41 6.65 -13.39 -86.05
CA GLY A 41 6.67 -14.64 -86.79
C GLY A 41 7.38 -14.44 -88.12
N LYS A 42 8.54 -15.07 -88.32
CA LYS A 42 9.32 -15.03 -89.56
C LYS A 42 8.58 -15.79 -90.67
N GLY A 43 7.91 -15.08 -91.57
CA GLY A 43 7.54 -15.60 -92.88
C GLY A 43 8.64 -15.28 -93.88
N ALA A 44 9.45 -16.28 -94.25
CA ALA A 44 10.43 -16.15 -95.31
C ALA A 44 9.70 -16.08 -96.66
N ALA A 45 10.02 -15.04 -97.42
CA ALA A 45 9.61 -14.86 -98.80
C ALA A 45 10.23 -15.93 -99.71
N GLN A 46 9.46 -16.46 -100.65
CA GLN A 46 9.98 -16.75 -101.98
C GLN A 46 9.10 -16.08 -103.02
N ALA A 47 9.73 -15.11 -103.68
CA ALA A 47 9.29 -14.44 -104.89
C ALA A 47 9.33 -15.42 -106.07
N TRP A 48 8.36 -15.32 -106.98
CA TRP A 48 8.50 -15.80 -108.36
C TRP A 48 8.48 -14.58 -109.30
N PRO A 49 9.33 -14.56 -110.34
CA PRO A 49 9.60 -13.36 -111.13
C PRO A 49 8.52 -13.08 -112.19
N PRO A 50 8.53 -11.87 -112.80
CA PRO A 50 7.57 -11.45 -113.81
C PRO A 50 8.02 -11.87 -115.23
N GLY A 51 7.19 -12.63 -115.94
CA GLY A 51 7.44 -12.97 -117.34
C GLY A 51 6.94 -11.90 -118.29
N ARG A 52 7.83 -11.03 -118.79
CA ARG A 52 7.55 -10.07 -119.86
C ARG A 52 7.69 -10.73 -121.24
N SER A 53 6.80 -10.31 -122.13
CA SER A 53 6.65 -10.67 -123.54
C SER A 53 7.83 -10.25 -124.44
N LYS A 54 8.17 -11.07 -125.46
CA LYS A 54 8.63 -10.62 -126.80
C LYS A 54 8.63 -11.75 -127.83
N GLY A 55 8.05 -11.49 -129.01
CA GLY A 55 8.05 -12.36 -130.18
C GLY A 55 9.24 -12.15 -131.12
N GLY A 56 9.39 -13.06 -132.10
CA GLY A 56 10.36 -12.95 -133.19
C GLY A 56 10.66 -14.26 -133.96
N SER A 57 9.73 -14.66 -134.82
CA SER A 57 9.87 -15.19 -136.20
C SER A 57 11.10 -15.96 -136.75
N PHE A 58 10.81 -17.14 -137.34
CA PHE A 58 11.42 -17.95 -138.44
C PHE A 58 12.93 -18.35 -138.36
N HIS A 59 13.39 -19.57 -138.65
CA HIS A 59 13.03 -20.56 -139.69
C HIS A 59 13.37 -22.02 -139.29
N ARG A 60 12.54 -22.96 -139.78
CA ARG A 60 12.84 -24.26 -140.44
C ARG A 60 13.95 -25.15 -139.86
N GLY A 61 13.58 -26.35 -139.39
CA GLY A 61 14.54 -27.45 -139.38
C GLY A 61 14.18 -28.68 -138.55
N VAL A 62 13.27 -29.51 -139.07
CA VAL A 62 13.33 -30.98 -138.97
C VAL A 62 13.11 -31.61 -137.59
N GLY A 63 12.04 -32.41 -137.54
CA GLY A 63 11.79 -33.38 -136.48
C GLY A 63 10.68 -32.92 -135.55
N LYS A 64 9.42 -33.15 -135.94
CA LYS A 64 8.34 -33.28 -134.95
C LYS A 64 8.87 -34.29 -133.92
N PRO A 65 9.06 -33.94 -132.62
CA PRO A 65 9.17 -34.97 -131.63
C PRO A 65 7.91 -35.81 -131.83
N SER A 66 8.10 -37.10 -132.11
CA SER A 66 7.00 -38.06 -132.26
C SER A 66 6.00 -37.81 -131.15
N VAL A 67 4.70 -38.01 -131.40
CA VAL A 67 3.64 -37.93 -130.38
C VAL A 67 4.07 -38.63 -129.08
N HIS A 68 4.89 -39.68 -129.17
CA HIS A 68 5.54 -40.34 -128.04
C HIS A 68 6.45 -39.48 -127.14
N SER A 69 7.21 -38.53 -127.67
CA SER A 69 8.09 -37.66 -126.89
C SER A 69 7.31 -36.58 -126.11
N GLN A 70 6.29 -35.97 -126.72
CA GLN A 70 5.35 -35.07 -126.02
C GLN A 70 4.54 -35.82 -124.96
N VAL A 71 4.11 -37.05 -125.26
CA VAL A 71 3.46 -37.94 -124.30
C VAL A 71 4.40 -38.32 -123.16
N ALA A 72 5.69 -38.56 -123.42
CA ALA A 72 6.68 -38.85 -122.38
C ALA A 72 6.98 -37.65 -121.47
N GLU A 73 7.02 -36.43 -122.02
CA GLU A 73 7.12 -35.19 -121.24
C GLU A 73 5.88 -34.94 -120.38
N LEU A 74 4.68 -35.17 -120.91
CA LEU A 74 3.43 -35.10 -120.13
C LEU A 74 3.40 -36.16 -119.02
N HIS A 75 3.84 -37.38 -119.28
CA HIS A 75 3.97 -38.42 -118.24
C HIS A 75 4.97 -38.02 -117.14
N LYS A 76 6.13 -37.44 -117.49
CA LYS A 76 7.08 -36.89 -116.50
C LYS A 76 6.47 -35.75 -115.69
N LYS A 77 5.71 -34.85 -116.33
CA LYS A 77 5.03 -33.74 -115.65
C LYS A 77 3.93 -34.22 -114.71
N ILE A 78 3.17 -35.25 -115.12
CA ILE A 78 2.19 -35.92 -114.26
C ILE A 78 2.90 -36.59 -113.07
N GLN A 79 3.98 -37.33 -113.30
CA GLN A 79 4.76 -37.94 -112.20
C GLN A 79 5.34 -36.92 -111.22
N LEU A 80 5.84 -35.78 -111.72
CA LEU A 80 6.31 -34.68 -110.87
C LEU A 80 5.16 -34.06 -110.07
N LEU A 81 4.03 -33.77 -110.70
CA LEU A 81 2.85 -33.24 -110.02
C LEU A 81 2.27 -34.25 -109.00
N GLU A 82 2.35 -35.56 -109.28
CA GLU A 82 1.99 -36.62 -108.35
C GLU A 82 2.99 -36.73 -107.19
N GLY A 83 4.29 -36.55 -107.46
CA GLY A 83 5.34 -36.46 -106.45
C GLY A 83 5.17 -35.25 -105.53
N ASP A 84 4.93 -34.08 -106.11
CA ASP A 84 4.64 -32.84 -105.37
C ASP A 84 3.35 -33.00 -104.56
N ARG A 85 2.27 -33.55 -105.15
CA ARG A 85 1.02 -33.82 -104.43
C ARG A 85 1.22 -34.77 -103.25
N LYS A 86 2.04 -35.82 -103.41
CA LYS A 86 2.40 -36.73 -102.32
C LYS A 86 3.21 -36.03 -101.23
N ALA A 87 4.26 -35.29 -101.60
CA ALA A 87 5.09 -34.53 -100.65
C ALA A 87 4.29 -33.46 -99.89
N PHE A 88 3.37 -32.76 -100.57
CA PHE A 88 2.44 -31.82 -99.94
C PHE A 88 1.48 -32.53 -98.98
N PHE A 89 0.94 -33.69 -99.36
CA PHE A 89 0.07 -34.46 -98.48
C PHE A 89 0.82 -34.99 -97.25
N GLU A 90 2.02 -35.54 -97.44
CA GLU A 90 2.89 -36.01 -96.34
C GLU A 90 3.31 -34.86 -95.41
N SER A 91 3.69 -33.71 -95.96
CA SER A 91 4.01 -32.49 -95.20
C SER A 91 2.80 -31.96 -94.42
N SER A 92 1.61 -31.97 -95.02
CA SER A 92 0.36 -31.59 -94.36
C SER A 92 0.00 -32.57 -93.22
N GLN A 93 0.11 -33.89 -93.46
CA GLN A 93 -0.12 -34.91 -92.45
C GLN A 93 0.87 -34.81 -91.29
N TRP A 94 2.15 -34.54 -91.58
CA TRP A 94 3.16 -34.30 -90.56
C TRP A 94 2.87 -33.04 -89.74
N ASN A 95 2.48 -31.94 -90.39
CA ASN A 95 2.08 -30.70 -89.71
C ASN A 95 0.83 -30.90 -88.83
N ILE A 96 -0.16 -31.68 -89.30
CA ILE A 96 -1.34 -32.03 -88.52
C ILE A 96 -0.95 -32.83 -87.28
N LYS A 97 -0.08 -33.85 -87.41
CA LYS A 97 0.42 -34.62 -86.26
C LYS A 97 1.16 -33.74 -85.26
N LYS A 98 2.07 -32.88 -85.74
CA LYS A 98 2.80 -31.94 -84.89
C LYS A 98 1.86 -30.97 -84.17
N ASN A 99 0.84 -30.46 -84.86
CA ASN A 99 -0.17 -29.60 -84.25
C ASN A 99 -1.05 -30.35 -83.23
N GLN A 100 -1.34 -31.63 -83.48
CA GLN A 100 -2.06 -32.48 -82.51
C GLN A 100 -1.23 -32.72 -81.25
N GLU A 101 0.08 -32.95 -81.39
CA GLU A 101 1.02 -33.09 -80.28
C GLU A 101 1.11 -31.78 -79.47
N THR A 102 1.26 -30.63 -80.12
CA THR A 102 1.31 -29.33 -79.41
C THR A 102 0.00 -28.99 -78.71
N ILE A 103 -1.15 -29.27 -79.32
CA ILE A 103 -2.45 -29.10 -78.66
C ILE A 103 -2.56 -30.04 -77.45
N SER A 104 -2.04 -31.26 -77.54
CA SER A 104 -2.05 -32.21 -76.42
C SER A 104 -1.18 -31.72 -75.26
N GLN A 105 0.04 -31.24 -75.56
CA GLN A 105 0.93 -30.63 -74.56
C GLN A 105 0.29 -29.41 -73.90
N LEU A 106 -0.26 -28.47 -74.67
CA LEU A 106 -0.94 -27.29 -74.12
C LEU A 106 -2.15 -27.68 -73.26
N ARG A 107 -2.88 -28.73 -73.61
CA ARG A 107 -3.99 -29.24 -72.79
C ARG A 107 -3.50 -29.83 -71.47
N GLU A 108 -2.38 -30.56 -71.47
CA GLU A 108 -1.76 -31.08 -70.25
C GLU A 108 -1.24 -29.96 -69.35
N GLU A 109 -0.57 -28.96 -69.93
CA GLU A 109 -0.14 -27.75 -69.22
C GLU A 109 -1.33 -26.98 -68.62
N THR A 110 -2.41 -26.82 -69.39
CA THR A 110 -3.63 -26.15 -68.91
C THR A 110 -4.23 -26.90 -67.71
N LYS A 111 -4.34 -28.23 -67.77
CA LYS A 111 -4.79 -29.06 -66.63
C LYS A 111 -3.87 -28.95 -65.42
N ALA A 112 -2.55 -28.92 -65.64
CA ALA A 112 -1.59 -28.76 -64.56
C ALA A 112 -1.71 -27.38 -63.89
N LEU A 113 -1.97 -26.32 -64.67
CA LEU A 113 -2.23 -24.98 -64.15
C LEU A 113 -3.57 -24.90 -63.40
N GLU A 114 -4.62 -25.56 -63.88
CA GLU A 114 -5.91 -25.64 -63.20
C GLU A 114 -5.78 -26.31 -61.82
N LEU A 115 -5.02 -27.42 -61.73
CA LEU A 115 -4.73 -28.09 -60.46
C LEU A 115 -3.94 -27.19 -59.50
N LYS A 116 -2.91 -26.51 -60.00
CA LYS A 116 -2.14 -25.55 -59.19
C LYS A 116 -3.02 -24.40 -58.68
N LEU A 117 -3.94 -23.90 -59.50
CA LEU A 117 -4.89 -22.86 -59.10
C LEU A 117 -5.81 -23.37 -57.99
N LEU A 118 -6.30 -24.60 -58.10
CA LEU A 118 -7.15 -25.24 -57.10
C LEU A 118 -6.42 -25.39 -55.76
N ASP A 119 -5.15 -25.80 -55.79
CA ASP A 119 -4.33 -25.96 -54.57
C ASP A 119 -4.04 -24.61 -53.91
N LEU A 120 -3.77 -23.57 -54.71
CA LEU A 120 -3.62 -22.20 -54.21
C LEU A 120 -4.92 -21.66 -53.59
N LEU A 121 -6.07 -21.95 -54.18
CA LEU A 121 -7.38 -21.57 -53.61
C LEU A 121 -7.62 -22.23 -52.25
N LYS A 122 -7.33 -23.53 -52.12
CA LYS A 122 -7.42 -24.23 -50.81
C LYS A 122 -6.47 -23.64 -49.77
N ALA A 123 -5.25 -23.28 -50.19
CA ALA A 123 -4.28 -22.63 -49.31
C ALA A 123 -4.77 -21.26 -48.83
N LEU A 124 -5.39 -20.48 -49.72
CA LEU A 124 -6.03 -19.20 -49.37
C LEU A 124 -7.18 -19.38 -48.38
N GLU A 125 -8.07 -20.36 -48.58
CA GLU A 125 -9.15 -20.67 -47.65
C GLU A 125 -8.64 -21.05 -46.25
N HIS A 126 -7.56 -21.84 -46.19
CA HIS A 126 -6.89 -22.19 -44.93
C HIS A 126 -6.31 -20.97 -44.22
N LEU A 127 -5.64 -20.08 -44.97
CA LEU A 127 -5.10 -18.83 -44.43
C LEU A 127 -6.21 -17.91 -43.92
N ASP A 128 -7.31 -17.78 -44.66
CA ASP A 128 -8.48 -17.01 -44.23
C ASP A 128 -9.09 -17.56 -42.95
N HIS A 129 -9.18 -18.88 -42.82
CA HIS A 129 -9.65 -19.51 -41.58
C HIS A 129 -8.71 -19.22 -40.41
N GLN A 130 -7.39 -19.35 -40.60
CA GLN A 130 -6.39 -19.02 -39.59
C GLN A 130 -6.48 -17.54 -39.18
N LEU A 131 -6.64 -16.63 -40.15
CA LEU A 131 -6.80 -15.20 -39.89
C LEU A 131 -8.04 -14.93 -39.05
N ARG A 132 -9.19 -15.55 -39.37
CA ARG A 132 -10.43 -15.40 -38.59
C ARG A 132 -10.26 -15.87 -37.14
N GLU A 133 -9.58 -16.99 -36.93
CA GLU A 133 -9.28 -17.47 -35.57
C GLU A 133 -8.35 -16.53 -34.82
N LYS A 134 -7.34 -15.96 -35.48
CA LYS A 134 -6.47 -14.95 -34.86
C LYS A 134 -7.20 -13.66 -34.51
N VAL A 135 -8.12 -13.20 -35.36
CA VAL A 135 -8.98 -12.04 -35.07
C VAL A 135 -9.89 -12.32 -33.86
N LYS A 136 -10.48 -13.51 -33.76
CA LYS A 136 -11.26 -13.91 -32.57
C LYS A 136 -10.40 -13.89 -31.30
N GLN A 137 -9.20 -14.46 -31.35
CA GLN A 137 -8.25 -14.44 -30.23
C GLN A 137 -7.88 -13.01 -29.84
N GLN A 138 -7.59 -12.14 -30.81
CA GLN A 138 -7.29 -10.73 -30.56
C GLN A 138 -8.47 -10.00 -29.91
N ASN A 139 -9.69 -10.23 -30.37
CA ASN A 139 -10.89 -9.61 -29.80
C ASN A 139 -11.15 -10.07 -28.37
N ALA A 140 -10.96 -11.36 -28.08
CA ALA A 140 -11.05 -11.90 -26.73
C ALA A 140 -10.02 -11.26 -25.78
N LEU A 141 -8.77 -11.12 -26.24
CA LEU A 141 -7.72 -10.44 -25.47
C LEU A 141 -8.04 -8.95 -25.26
N ARG A 142 -8.50 -8.25 -26.29
CA ARG A 142 -8.94 -6.84 -26.18
C ARG A 142 -10.02 -6.68 -25.11
N TYR A 143 -11.01 -7.57 -25.10
CA TYR A 143 -12.06 -7.56 -24.08
C TYR A 143 -11.50 -7.78 -22.67
N GLN A 144 -10.58 -8.73 -22.49
CA GLN A 144 -9.91 -8.93 -21.20
C GLN A 144 -9.11 -7.70 -20.75
N VAL A 145 -8.41 -7.02 -21.66
CA VAL A 145 -7.68 -5.78 -21.34
C VAL A 145 -8.65 -4.69 -20.85
N VAL A 146 -9.78 -4.51 -21.53
CA VAL A 146 -10.79 -3.52 -21.12
C VAL A 146 -11.35 -3.83 -19.73
N LEU A 147 -11.67 -5.09 -19.45
CA LEU A 147 -12.13 -5.51 -18.12
C LEU A 147 -11.07 -5.26 -17.04
N ARG A 148 -9.81 -5.61 -17.31
CA ARG A 148 -8.70 -5.38 -16.37
C ARG A 148 -8.47 -3.89 -16.12
N LYS A 149 -8.56 -3.05 -17.16
CA LYS A 149 -8.50 -1.58 -17.01
C LYS A 149 -9.61 -1.05 -16.12
N ARG A 150 -10.87 -1.45 -16.39
CA ARG A 150 -12.01 -1.04 -15.56
C ARG A 150 -11.85 -1.46 -14.09
N ARG A 151 -11.34 -2.68 -13.85
CA ARG A 151 -11.08 -3.15 -12.48
C ARG A 151 -9.96 -2.37 -11.79
N LEU A 152 -8.93 -1.98 -12.53
CA LEU A 152 -7.87 -1.12 -12.02
C LEU A 152 -8.42 0.26 -11.61
N GLU A 153 -9.21 0.89 -12.48
CA GLU A 153 -9.87 2.18 -12.22
C GLU A 153 -10.77 2.10 -10.97
N GLU A 154 -11.55 1.03 -10.84
CA GLU A 154 -12.41 0.80 -9.67
C GLU A 154 -11.59 0.68 -8.37
N LEU A 155 -10.47 -0.07 -8.39
CA LEU A 155 -9.59 -0.22 -7.23
C LEU A 155 -8.89 1.10 -6.88
N GLN A 156 -8.50 1.89 -7.88
CA GLN A 156 -7.93 3.22 -7.67
C GLN A 156 -8.93 4.16 -6.98
N LEU A 157 -10.19 4.15 -7.43
CA LEU A 157 -11.26 4.93 -6.81
C LEU A 157 -11.54 4.49 -5.37
N GLN A 158 -11.56 3.19 -5.11
CA GLN A 158 -11.71 2.65 -3.75
C GLN A 158 -10.56 3.07 -2.84
N HIS A 159 -9.33 3.08 -3.35
CA HIS A 159 -8.17 3.54 -2.59
C HIS A 159 -8.24 5.04 -2.29
N SER A 160 -8.61 5.87 -3.28
CA SER A 160 -8.77 7.32 -3.05
C SER A 160 -9.88 7.63 -2.05
N LEU A 161 -10.99 6.89 -2.09
CA LEU A 161 -12.08 7.04 -1.13
C LEU A 161 -11.62 6.69 0.29
N ARG A 162 -10.90 5.58 0.47
CA ARG A 162 -10.34 5.22 1.78
C ARG A 162 -9.38 6.26 2.32
N LEU A 163 -8.55 6.88 1.47
CA LEU A 163 -7.64 7.94 1.93
C LEU A 163 -8.42 9.15 2.45
N LEU A 164 -9.53 9.52 1.79
CA LEU A 164 -10.42 10.59 2.25
C LEU A 164 -11.12 10.22 3.56
N GLU A 165 -11.69 9.02 3.66
CA GLU A 165 -12.35 8.54 4.89
C GLU A 165 -11.38 8.52 6.08
N MET A 166 -10.13 8.09 5.87
CA MET A 166 -9.10 8.11 6.90
C MET A 166 -8.70 9.52 7.31
N ALA A 167 -8.66 10.47 6.36
CA ALA A 167 -8.38 11.87 6.65
C ALA A 167 -9.53 12.52 7.44
N GLU A 168 -10.78 12.31 7.04
CA GLU A 168 -11.97 12.80 7.77
C GLU A 168 -12.07 12.18 9.18
N ALA A 169 -11.74 10.90 9.32
CA ALA A 169 -11.65 10.24 10.63
C ALA A 169 -10.54 10.86 11.50
N GLN A 170 -9.37 11.18 10.92
CA GLN A 170 -8.30 11.88 11.65
C GLN A 170 -8.73 13.28 12.08
N ASP A 171 -9.34 14.06 11.18
CA ASP A 171 -9.80 15.41 11.47
C ASP A 171 -10.85 15.40 12.60
N SER A 172 -11.86 14.54 12.51
CA SER A 172 -12.87 14.39 13.56
C SER A 172 -12.29 13.92 14.90
N HIS A 173 -11.32 12.99 14.91
CA HIS A 173 -10.60 12.62 16.13
C HIS A 173 -9.83 13.79 16.73
N THR A 174 -9.20 14.62 15.90
CA THR A 174 -8.46 15.80 16.39
C THR A 174 -9.40 16.89 16.91
N GLU A 175 -10.58 17.07 16.32
CA GLU A 175 -11.59 18.00 16.82
C GLU A 175 -12.12 17.54 18.18
N VAL A 176 -12.52 16.27 18.31
CA VAL A 176 -12.98 15.70 19.60
C VAL A 176 -11.89 15.83 20.67
N ALA A 177 -10.63 15.53 20.34
CA ALA A 177 -9.53 15.68 21.30
C ALA A 177 -9.31 17.15 21.74
N LYS A 178 -9.50 18.12 20.84
CA LYS A 178 -9.43 19.56 21.18
C LYS A 178 -10.58 19.96 22.09
N ASP A 179 -11.80 19.54 21.78
CA ASP A 179 -12.99 19.84 22.60
C ASP A 179 -12.88 19.22 24.00
N GLU A 180 -12.41 17.97 24.10
CA GLU A 180 -12.13 17.32 25.38
C GLU A 180 -11.06 18.08 26.17
N SER A 181 -9.98 18.53 25.52
CA SER A 181 -8.94 19.34 26.16
C SER A 181 -9.51 20.64 26.74
N LEU A 182 -10.32 21.36 25.97
CA LEU A 182 -10.97 22.60 26.43
C LEU A 182 -11.92 22.34 27.60
N ASN A 183 -12.68 21.24 27.56
CA ASN A 183 -13.58 20.86 28.66
C ASN A 183 -12.83 20.50 29.94
N LEU A 184 -11.69 19.83 29.82
CA LEU A 184 -10.83 19.49 30.97
C LEU A 184 -10.20 20.75 31.58
N GLU A 185 -9.74 21.69 30.75
CA GLU A 185 -9.19 22.97 31.20
C GLU A 185 -10.24 23.78 31.97
N ASN A 186 -11.45 23.96 31.41
CA ASN A 186 -12.56 24.63 32.10
C ASN A 186 -12.93 23.96 33.44
N ARG A 187 -12.86 22.63 33.50
CA ARG A 187 -13.13 21.88 34.74
C ARG A 187 -12.02 22.09 35.78
N LEU A 188 -10.76 22.14 35.36
CA LEU A 188 -9.63 22.45 36.22
C LEU A 188 -9.78 23.86 36.81
N ASP A 189 -10.06 24.87 35.99
CA ASP A 189 -10.27 26.25 36.44
C ASP A 189 -11.40 26.34 37.49
N SER A 190 -12.51 25.62 37.26
CA SER A 190 -13.62 25.55 38.22
C SER A 190 -13.19 24.92 39.55
N MET A 191 -12.44 23.81 39.50
CA MET A 191 -11.93 23.15 40.70
C MET A 191 -10.91 24.02 41.45
N GLU A 192 -10.03 24.71 40.73
CA GLU A 192 -9.08 25.65 41.33
C GLU A 192 -9.81 26.81 42.02
N ALA A 193 -10.84 27.36 41.40
CA ALA A 193 -11.68 28.39 42.01
C ALA A 193 -12.39 27.89 43.29
N GLU A 194 -12.84 26.64 43.34
CA GLU A 194 -13.41 26.03 44.56
C GLU A 194 -12.36 25.84 45.66
N VAL A 195 -11.17 25.38 45.32
CA VAL A 195 -10.06 25.26 46.27
C VAL A 195 -9.67 26.61 46.84
N VAL A 196 -9.64 27.66 46.01
CA VAL A 196 -9.37 29.02 46.48
C VAL A 196 -10.48 29.51 47.41
N ARG A 197 -11.76 29.31 47.05
CA ARG A 197 -12.90 29.70 47.91
C ARG A 197 -12.84 29.02 49.28
N THR A 198 -12.67 27.70 49.31
CA THR A 198 -12.61 26.93 50.56
C THR A 198 -11.41 27.31 51.44
N LYS A 199 -10.27 27.66 50.85
CA LYS A 199 -9.13 28.21 51.60
C LYS A 199 -9.49 29.54 52.31
N HIS A 200 -10.12 30.46 51.59
CA HIS A 200 -10.55 31.74 52.19
C HIS A 200 -11.60 31.53 53.28
N GLU A 201 -12.54 30.60 53.09
CA GLU A 201 -13.53 30.24 54.11
C GLU A 201 -12.87 29.66 55.38
N LEU A 202 -11.87 28.79 55.20
CA LEU A 202 -11.10 28.22 56.30
C LEU A 202 -10.30 29.28 57.06
N GLU A 203 -9.66 30.22 56.36
CA GLU A 203 -8.98 31.37 56.96
C GLU A 203 -9.96 32.24 57.76
N ALA A 204 -11.14 32.53 57.22
CA ALA A 204 -12.17 33.28 57.92
C ALA A 204 -12.66 32.56 59.19
N LEU A 205 -12.89 31.24 59.12
CA LEU A 205 -13.26 30.43 60.29
C LEU A 205 -12.14 30.40 61.34
N HIS A 206 -10.88 30.38 60.92
CA HIS A 206 -9.75 30.48 61.84
C HIS A 206 -9.73 31.82 62.59
N LEU A 207 -10.00 32.94 61.91
CA LEU A 207 -10.09 34.25 62.54
C LEU A 207 -11.22 34.27 63.58
N VAL A 208 -12.42 33.80 63.23
CA VAL A 208 -13.56 33.73 64.16
C VAL A 208 -13.25 32.84 65.36
N ASN A 209 -12.55 31.72 65.16
CA ASN A 209 -12.14 30.85 66.25
C ASN A 209 -11.12 31.55 67.17
N GLN A 210 -10.14 32.26 66.62
CA GLN A 210 -9.21 33.06 67.42
C GLN A 210 -9.93 34.14 68.23
N GLU A 211 -10.90 34.83 67.64
CA GLU A 211 -11.75 35.81 68.34
C GLU A 211 -12.55 35.14 69.47
N ALA A 212 -13.13 33.97 69.23
CA ALA A 212 -13.88 33.21 70.24
C ALA A 212 -12.97 32.74 71.39
N LEU A 213 -11.75 32.28 71.09
CA LEU A 213 -10.75 31.92 72.10
C LEU A 213 -10.34 33.13 72.95
N ASN A 214 -10.06 34.26 72.31
CA ASN A 214 -9.75 35.50 73.00
C ASN A 214 -10.90 35.96 73.89
N ALA A 215 -12.14 35.92 73.40
CA ALA A 215 -13.33 36.26 74.18
C ALA A 215 -13.51 35.33 75.39
N ARG A 216 -13.31 34.02 75.21
CA ARG A 216 -13.34 33.04 76.31
C ARG A 216 -12.29 33.35 77.37
N ASP A 217 -11.05 33.64 76.96
CA ASP A 217 -9.96 33.90 77.88
C ASP A 217 -10.16 35.23 78.64
N ILE A 218 -10.70 36.26 77.99
CA ILE A 218 -11.13 37.51 78.65
C ILE A 218 -12.21 37.21 79.69
N ALA A 219 -13.26 36.46 79.33
CA ALA A 219 -14.34 36.12 80.27
C ALA A 219 -13.83 35.31 81.46
N LYS A 220 -12.91 34.36 81.23
CA LYS A 220 -12.27 33.56 82.28
C LYS A 220 -11.46 34.45 83.24
N ASN A 221 -10.68 35.39 82.71
CA ASN A 221 -9.90 36.32 83.52
C ASN A 221 -10.79 37.26 84.34
N GLN A 222 -11.88 37.76 83.75
CA GLN A 222 -12.88 38.57 84.46
C GLN A 222 -13.55 37.79 85.60
N LEU A 223 -13.94 36.54 85.34
CA LEU A 223 -14.55 35.65 86.33
C LEU A 223 -13.58 35.38 87.49
N GLN A 224 -12.31 35.07 87.20
CA GLN A 224 -11.30 34.87 88.22
C GLN A 224 -11.13 36.13 89.10
N TYR A 225 -11.06 37.32 88.50
CA TYR A 225 -10.96 38.57 89.26
C TYR A 225 -12.17 38.78 90.19
N LEU A 226 -13.38 38.54 89.68
CA LEU A 226 -14.61 38.63 90.48
C LEU A 226 -14.65 37.59 91.61
N GLU A 227 -14.24 36.36 91.36
CA GLU A 227 -14.13 35.32 92.39
C GLU A 227 -13.15 35.73 93.50
N GLU A 228 -11.96 36.21 93.14
CA GLU A 228 -10.98 36.65 94.11
C GLU A 228 -11.48 37.84 94.94
N THR A 229 -12.19 38.80 94.33
CA THR A 229 -12.80 39.92 95.06
C THR A 229 -13.89 39.45 96.01
N LEU A 230 -14.77 38.53 95.58
CA LEU A 230 -15.79 37.93 96.44
C LEU A 230 -15.17 37.16 97.62
N VAL A 231 -14.09 36.40 97.38
CA VAL A 231 -13.37 35.70 98.45
C VAL A 231 -12.74 36.70 99.43
N ARG A 232 -12.12 37.79 98.94
CA ARG A 232 -11.58 38.86 99.81
C ARG A 232 -12.67 39.51 100.66
N GLU A 233 -13.80 39.86 100.07
CA GLU A 233 -14.94 40.45 100.79
C GLU A 233 -15.57 39.48 101.79
N ARG A 234 -15.74 38.21 101.42
CA ARG A 234 -16.19 37.16 102.34
C ARG A 234 -15.26 37.03 103.55
N LYS A 235 -13.94 37.01 103.34
CA LYS A 235 -12.95 36.99 104.44
C LYS A 235 -13.01 38.24 105.33
N LYS A 236 -13.32 39.42 104.78
CA LYS A 236 -13.54 40.64 105.58
C LYS A 236 -14.80 40.50 106.45
N ARG A 237 -15.91 40.03 105.86
CA ARG A 237 -17.18 39.79 106.58
C ARG A 237 -17.03 38.72 107.66
N GLU A 238 -16.35 37.62 107.38
CA GLU A 238 -16.07 36.55 108.35
C GLU A 238 -15.24 37.07 109.53
N ARG A 239 -14.23 37.92 109.28
CA ARG A 239 -13.48 38.59 110.35
C ARG A 239 -14.40 39.46 111.21
N TYR A 240 -15.23 40.31 110.59
CA TYR A 240 -16.18 41.16 111.30
C TYR A 240 -17.19 40.35 112.13
N ILE A 241 -17.80 39.31 111.55
CA ILE A 241 -18.72 38.41 112.26
C ILE A 241 -18.01 37.73 113.44
N SER A 242 -16.77 37.28 113.26
CA SER A 242 -15.98 36.65 114.32
C SER A 242 -15.70 37.62 115.47
N GLU A 243 -15.39 38.89 115.18
CA GLU A 243 -15.25 39.92 116.20
C GLU A 243 -16.57 40.22 116.92
N CYS A 244 -17.69 40.32 116.20
CA CYS A 244 -19.01 40.48 116.81
C CYS A 244 -19.38 39.30 117.71
N LYS A 245 -19.08 38.06 117.29
CA LYS A 245 -19.29 36.85 118.10
C LYS A 245 -18.45 36.88 119.37
N LYS A 246 -17.16 37.25 119.29
CA LYS A 246 -16.30 37.41 120.48
C LYS A 246 -16.88 38.41 121.48
N ARG A 247 -17.30 39.59 121.01
CA ARG A 247 -17.94 40.61 121.86
C ARG A 247 -19.26 40.12 122.45
N ALA A 248 -20.04 39.33 121.71
CA ALA A 248 -21.28 38.73 122.20
C ALA A 248 -21.01 37.63 123.23
N GLU A 249 -19.97 36.80 123.04
CA GLU A 249 -19.52 35.79 123.99
C GLU A 249 -18.96 36.41 125.28
N GLU A 250 -18.20 37.51 125.19
CA GLU A 250 -17.73 38.28 126.33
C GLU A 250 -18.90 38.82 127.16
N LYS A 251 -19.91 39.41 126.50
CA LYS A 251 -21.16 39.86 127.16
C LYS A 251 -21.98 38.69 127.71
N LYS A 252 -21.98 37.53 127.03
CA LYS A 252 -22.63 36.31 127.53
C LYS A 252 -21.94 35.80 128.78
N LEU A 253 -20.60 35.80 128.83
CA LEU A 253 -19.86 35.42 130.04
C LEU A 253 -20.09 36.41 131.19
N GLU A 254 -20.30 37.69 130.89
CA GLU A 254 -20.69 38.71 131.87
C GLU A 254 -22.13 38.52 132.35
N ASN A 255 -23.08 38.26 131.45
CA ASN A 255 -24.46 37.89 131.80
C ASN A 255 -24.51 36.54 132.53
N GLU A 256 -23.72 35.53 132.17
CA GLU A 256 -23.61 34.25 132.88
C GLU A 256 -22.94 34.41 134.26
N ARG A 257 -22.17 35.48 134.49
CA ARG A 257 -21.72 35.87 135.84
C ARG A 257 -22.84 36.54 136.64
N MET A 258 -23.77 37.22 135.97
CA MET A 258 -24.96 37.85 136.57
C MET A 258 -26.15 36.86 136.73
N GLU A 259 -26.27 35.84 135.89
CA GLU A 259 -27.36 34.85 135.83
C GLU A 259 -27.15 33.65 136.75
N ARG A 260 -25.94 33.45 137.30
CA ARG A 260 -25.70 32.48 138.38
C ARG A 260 -26.31 32.90 139.74
N LYS A 261 -27.23 33.88 139.77
CA LYS A 261 -27.94 34.34 140.97
C LYS A 261 -29.48 34.24 140.94
N THR A 262 -30.11 33.64 139.93
CA THR A 262 -31.57 33.45 139.95
C THR A 262 -31.98 32.11 139.35
N HIS A 263 -32.63 31.27 140.17
CA HIS A 263 -33.14 29.94 139.82
C HIS A 263 -34.58 29.99 139.28
N ARG A 264 -34.83 29.14 138.26
CA ARG A 264 -35.96 28.22 137.95
C ARG A 264 -37.42 28.57 138.31
N GLU A 265 -38.32 28.08 137.42
CA GLU A 265 -39.65 27.41 137.60
C GLU A 265 -40.65 27.90 136.53
N HIS A 266 -41.67 27.21 135.98
CA HIS A 266 -42.26 25.83 135.91
C HIS A 266 -43.47 25.97 134.91
N LEU A 267 -43.99 24.97 134.16
CA LEU A 267 -45.25 24.21 134.45
C LEU A 267 -46.22 24.09 133.21
N LEU A 268 -46.61 22.84 132.85
CA LEU A 268 -47.89 22.28 132.28
C LEU A 268 -48.48 22.72 130.91
N LEU A 269 -49.31 21.97 130.14
CA LEU A 269 -50.24 20.80 130.25
C LEU A 269 -50.35 20.15 128.82
N GLN A 270 -50.30 18.82 128.56
CA GLN A 270 -51.39 17.80 128.57
C GLN A 270 -52.73 18.27 127.92
N SER A 271 -53.49 17.52 127.12
CA SER A 271 -53.70 16.06 126.94
C SER A 271 -54.49 15.74 125.65
N GLU A 272 -54.60 14.44 125.38
CA GLU A 272 -55.39 13.69 124.40
C GLU A 272 -56.92 13.93 124.53
N ASP A 273 -57.71 13.64 123.48
CA ASP A 273 -58.66 12.51 123.54
C ASP A 273 -59.44 12.22 122.24
N SER A 274 -59.90 10.98 122.16
CA SER A 274 -60.46 10.21 121.04
C SER A 274 -61.95 10.44 120.76
N THR A 275 -62.44 9.90 119.62
CA THR A 275 -63.77 9.29 119.30
C THR A 275 -64.18 9.63 117.86
N GLN A 276 -64.94 8.88 117.04
CA GLN A 276 -65.38 7.48 116.96
C GLN A 276 -66.06 7.29 115.57
N ASP A 277 -65.99 6.07 115.03
CA ASP A 277 -66.72 5.39 113.95
C ASP A 277 -67.66 6.10 112.95
N SER A 278 -67.52 5.71 111.66
CA SER A 278 -68.64 5.33 110.80
C SER A 278 -68.22 4.29 109.75
N LEU A 279 -68.87 3.13 109.78
CA LEU A 279 -68.70 2.00 108.86
C LEU A 279 -69.84 2.05 107.84
N HIS A 280 -69.52 2.35 106.57
CA HIS A 280 -70.03 1.67 105.37
C HIS A 280 -69.41 2.21 104.06
N ALA A 281 -68.08 2.42 104.05
CA ALA A 281 -67.27 2.67 102.84
C ALA A 281 -65.92 1.93 102.85
N LYS A 282 -65.69 1.01 103.82
CA LYS A 282 -64.36 0.49 104.12
C LYS A 282 -63.88 -0.65 103.21
N GLU A 283 -64.74 -1.33 102.46
CA GLU A 283 -64.30 -2.49 101.66
C GLU A 283 -63.70 -2.08 100.30
N GLU A 284 -64.30 -1.10 99.62
CA GLU A 284 -63.71 -0.49 98.41
C GLU A 284 -62.49 0.36 98.76
N GLU A 285 -62.52 1.08 99.89
CA GLU A 285 -61.39 1.87 100.36
C GLU A 285 -60.21 0.99 100.80
N LEU A 286 -60.43 -0.17 101.42
CA LEU A 286 -59.34 -1.12 101.73
C LEU A 286 -58.77 -1.78 100.48
N ARG A 287 -59.60 -2.09 99.46
CA ARG A 287 -59.10 -2.58 98.16
C ARG A 287 -58.32 -1.51 97.40
N GLN A 288 -58.80 -0.27 97.41
CA GLN A 288 -58.08 0.87 96.86
C GLN A 288 -56.77 1.08 97.63
N ARG A 289 -56.78 1.16 98.97
CA ARG A 289 -55.57 1.30 99.80
C ARG A 289 -54.58 0.14 99.64
N TRP A 290 -55.06 -1.10 99.53
CA TRP A 290 -54.21 -2.26 99.24
C TRP A 290 -53.60 -2.19 97.84
N SER A 291 -54.38 -1.77 96.84
CA SER A 291 -53.89 -1.51 95.48
C SER A 291 -52.87 -0.37 95.46
N THR A 292 -53.13 0.73 96.18
CA THR A 292 -52.21 1.87 96.33
C THR A 292 -50.92 1.42 97.02
N TYR A 293 -51.03 0.62 98.09
CA TYR A 293 -49.87 0.06 98.78
C TYR A 293 -49.05 -0.89 97.90
N GLN A 294 -49.71 -1.80 97.17
CA GLN A 294 -49.03 -2.67 96.21
C GLN A 294 -48.34 -1.86 95.11
N MET A 295 -49.00 -0.82 94.59
CA MET A 295 -48.43 0.10 93.61
C MET A 295 -47.22 0.83 94.18
N GLU A 296 -47.30 1.35 95.40
CA GLU A 296 -46.18 2.01 96.10
C GLU A 296 -45.00 1.07 96.34
N VAL A 297 -45.24 -0.19 96.72
CA VAL A 297 -44.18 -1.18 96.91
C VAL A 297 -43.48 -1.50 95.58
N ILE A 298 -44.23 -1.66 94.48
CA ILE A 298 -43.67 -1.92 93.15
C ILE A 298 -42.89 -0.69 92.67
N PHE A 299 -43.46 0.51 92.80
CA PHE A 299 -42.76 1.75 92.43
C PHE A 299 -41.54 2.02 93.31
N GLY A 300 -41.57 1.67 94.60
CA GLY A 300 -40.41 1.74 95.50
C GLY A 300 -39.28 0.85 95.03
N LYS A 301 -39.55 -0.40 94.63
CA LYS A 301 -38.55 -1.29 94.05
C LYS A 301 -37.96 -0.73 92.75
N VAL A 302 -38.79 -0.15 91.87
CA VAL A 302 -38.33 0.51 90.64
C VAL A 302 -37.50 1.75 90.96
N LYS A 303 -37.90 2.53 91.97
CA LYS A 303 -37.22 3.73 92.46
C LYS A 303 -35.82 3.40 92.97
N ASP A 304 -35.70 2.35 93.77
CA ASP A 304 -34.43 1.89 94.33
C ASP A 304 -33.50 1.32 93.24
N ALA A 305 -34.04 0.61 92.26
CA ALA A 305 -33.26 0.06 91.13
C ALA A 305 -32.80 1.14 90.13
N THR A 306 -33.54 2.24 89.99
CA THR A 306 -33.24 3.31 89.02
C THR A 306 -32.61 4.56 89.64
N GLY A 307 -32.62 4.68 90.97
CA GLY A 307 -32.01 5.80 91.71
C GLY A 307 -32.73 7.14 91.55
N ILE A 308 -33.98 7.15 91.06
CA ILE A 308 -34.73 8.39 90.76
C ILE A 308 -35.67 8.72 91.92
N ALA A 309 -35.61 9.93 92.49
CA ALA A 309 -36.36 10.29 93.70
C ALA A 309 -37.90 10.37 93.52
N GLU A 310 -38.39 10.60 92.29
CA GLU A 310 -39.79 10.91 92.02
C GLU A 310 -40.37 10.01 90.92
N THR A 311 -41.50 9.37 91.20
CA THR A 311 -42.16 8.36 90.33
C THR A 311 -42.61 8.94 88.99
N HIS A 312 -43.04 10.21 88.97
CA HIS A 312 -43.46 10.87 87.75
C HIS A 312 -42.28 11.20 86.80
N SER A 313 -41.09 11.48 87.35
CA SER A 313 -39.86 11.68 86.57
C SER A 313 -39.40 10.39 85.85
N LEU A 314 -39.66 9.22 86.44
CA LEU A 314 -39.46 7.91 85.83
C LEU A 314 -40.37 7.74 84.60
N VAL A 315 -41.67 7.96 84.77
CA VAL A 315 -42.65 7.81 83.68
C VAL A 315 -42.33 8.76 82.53
N ARG A 316 -41.97 10.02 82.80
CA ARG A 316 -41.58 10.98 81.75
C ARG A 316 -40.34 10.54 80.97
N ARG A 317 -39.33 9.96 81.64
CA ARG A 317 -38.14 9.44 80.96
C ARG A 317 -38.45 8.22 80.11
N PHE A 318 -39.27 7.28 80.59
CA PHE A 318 -39.70 6.13 79.79
C PHE A 318 -40.51 6.54 78.56
N VAL A 319 -41.43 7.49 78.72
CA VAL A 319 -42.22 8.03 77.60
C VAL A 319 -41.32 8.75 76.59
N ALA A 320 -40.39 9.59 77.05
CA ALA A 320 -39.44 10.28 76.16
C ALA A 320 -38.44 9.30 75.48
N GLN A 321 -38.09 8.20 76.15
CA GLN A 321 -37.18 7.20 75.61
C GLN A 321 -37.85 6.29 74.56
N GLY A 322 -39.17 6.13 74.62
CA GLY A 322 -39.92 5.33 73.64
C GLY A 322 -39.72 5.80 72.20
N ASP A 323 -39.81 7.11 71.96
CA ASP A 323 -39.60 7.70 70.63
C ASP A 323 -38.17 7.52 70.15
N THR A 324 -37.18 7.71 71.04
CA THR A 324 -35.76 7.49 70.71
C THR A 324 -35.45 6.03 70.39
N PHE A 325 -36.09 5.08 71.09
CA PHE A 325 -35.94 3.66 70.83
C PHE A 325 -36.55 3.27 69.48
N ALA A 326 -37.75 3.78 69.17
CA ALA A 326 -38.38 3.56 67.88
C ALA A 326 -37.53 4.09 66.72
N GLN A 327 -36.96 5.30 66.86
CA GLN A 327 -36.04 5.87 65.88
C GLN A 327 -34.75 5.05 65.71
N LEU A 328 -34.22 4.48 66.78
CA LEU A 328 -33.03 3.62 66.71
C LEU A 328 -33.33 2.28 66.02
N GLU A 329 -34.50 1.68 66.28
CA GLU A 329 -34.92 0.45 65.59
C GLU A 329 -35.18 0.71 64.09
N THR A 330 -35.76 1.86 63.72
CA THR A 330 -35.90 2.23 62.29
C THR A 330 -34.54 2.38 61.63
N LEU A 331 -33.61 3.15 62.23
CA LEU A 331 -32.26 3.33 61.70
C LEU A 331 -31.48 2.01 61.61
N LYS A 332 -31.66 1.11 62.58
CA LYS A 332 -31.07 -0.22 62.54
C LYS A 332 -31.63 -1.04 61.37
N SER A 333 -32.95 -1.06 61.20
CA SER A 333 -33.59 -1.78 60.10
C SER A 333 -33.17 -1.22 58.72
N GLU A 334 -33.04 0.10 58.59
CA GLU A 334 -32.57 0.77 57.38
C GLU A 334 -31.11 0.41 57.09
N ASN A 335 -30.24 0.43 58.11
CA ASN A 335 -28.85 0.02 57.99
C ASN A 335 -28.69 -1.47 57.63
N GLU A 336 -29.53 -2.34 58.18
CA GLU A 336 -29.53 -3.76 57.82
C GLU A 336 -29.94 -3.95 56.35
N GLN A 337 -30.95 -3.21 55.88
CA GLN A 337 -31.36 -3.22 54.47
C GLN A 337 -30.27 -2.68 53.53
N THR A 338 -29.65 -1.55 53.86
CA THR A 338 -28.57 -0.98 53.05
C THR A 338 -27.37 -1.92 53.01
N LEU A 339 -27.02 -2.55 54.12
CA LEU A 339 -25.93 -3.53 54.19
C LEU A 339 -26.20 -4.76 53.33
N VAL A 340 -27.45 -5.25 53.27
CA VAL A 340 -27.82 -6.34 52.35
C VAL A 340 -27.72 -5.90 50.89
N ARG A 341 -28.21 -4.71 50.54
CA ARG A 341 -28.10 -4.16 49.17
C ARG A 341 -26.65 -4.02 48.73
N LEU A 342 -25.80 -3.40 49.56
CA LEU A 342 -24.38 -3.23 49.29
C LEU A 342 -23.65 -4.58 49.15
N LYS A 343 -24.05 -5.61 49.93
CA LYS A 343 -23.50 -6.97 49.76
C LYS A 343 -23.89 -7.59 48.41
N GLN A 344 -25.12 -7.39 47.97
CA GLN A 344 -25.58 -7.88 46.67
C GLN A 344 -24.88 -7.15 45.51
N GLU A 345 -24.79 -5.83 45.57
CA GLU A 345 -24.07 -5.00 44.58
C GLU A 345 -22.58 -5.39 44.52
N LYS A 346 -21.93 -5.58 45.67
CA LYS A 346 -20.55 -6.08 45.71
C LYS A 346 -20.41 -7.43 44.98
N GLN A 347 -21.32 -8.36 45.21
CA GLN A 347 -21.28 -9.67 44.53
C GLN A 347 -21.55 -9.56 43.03
N GLN A 348 -22.43 -8.66 42.60
CA GLN A 348 -22.69 -8.40 41.18
C GLN A 348 -21.44 -7.82 40.51
N LEU A 349 -20.86 -6.76 41.07
CA LEU A 349 -19.64 -6.14 40.56
C LEU A 349 -18.45 -7.12 40.54
N GLN A 350 -18.36 -8.03 41.51
CA GLN A 350 -17.32 -9.07 41.50
C GLN A 350 -17.47 -10.03 40.33
N ARG A 351 -18.69 -10.46 40.00
CA ARG A 351 -18.96 -11.32 38.84
C ARG A 351 -18.68 -10.61 37.54
N GLU A 352 -19.13 -9.36 37.39
CA GLU A 352 -18.86 -8.55 36.20
C GLU A 352 -17.35 -8.36 35.99
N LEU A 353 -16.59 -8.15 37.06
CA LEU A 353 -15.15 -8.02 37.00
C LEU A 353 -14.46 -9.35 36.63
N GLU A 354 -14.95 -10.49 37.11
CA GLU A 354 -14.47 -11.81 36.70
C GLU A 354 -14.78 -12.06 35.22
N ASP A 355 -16.01 -11.82 34.78
CA ASP A 355 -16.44 -11.97 33.39
C ASP A 355 -15.60 -11.08 32.45
N LEU A 356 -15.36 -9.81 32.83
CA LEU A 356 -14.51 -8.90 32.07
C LEU A 356 -13.04 -9.34 32.05
N LYS A 357 -12.51 -9.87 33.16
CA LYS A 357 -11.13 -10.39 33.19
C LYS A 357 -10.97 -11.56 32.23
N TYR A 358 -11.82 -12.56 32.32
CA TYR A 358 -11.66 -13.79 31.54
C TYR A 358 -12.08 -13.59 30.06
N SER A 359 -13.11 -12.79 29.78
CA SER A 359 -13.49 -12.47 28.39
C SER A 359 -12.53 -11.47 27.73
N GLY A 360 -12.01 -10.51 28.50
CA GLY A 360 -10.99 -9.56 28.06
C GLY A 360 -9.68 -10.25 27.70
N GLU A 361 -9.20 -11.17 28.54
CA GLU A 361 -7.99 -11.95 28.24
C GLU A 361 -8.17 -12.85 27.01
N ALA A 362 -9.32 -13.52 26.87
CA ALA A 362 -9.60 -14.37 25.71
C ALA A 362 -9.66 -13.57 24.40
N THR A 363 -10.28 -12.40 24.41
CA THR A 363 -10.35 -11.50 23.24
C THR A 363 -8.98 -10.92 22.91
N LEU A 364 -8.19 -10.48 23.89
CA LEU A 364 -6.81 -10.00 23.68
C LEU A 364 -5.91 -11.09 23.08
N VAL A 365 -5.95 -12.31 23.61
CA VAL A 365 -5.15 -13.42 23.08
C VAL A 365 -5.58 -13.77 21.65
N SER A 366 -6.88 -13.74 21.35
CA SER A 366 -7.37 -13.95 19.99
C SER A 366 -6.90 -12.85 19.04
N GLN A 367 -6.95 -11.59 19.47
CA GLN A 367 -6.48 -10.45 18.67
C GLN A 367 -4.97 -10.52 18.43
N GLN A 368 -4.18 -10.84 19.45
CA GLN A 368 -2.73 -11.02 19.34
C GLN A 368 -2.37 -12.13 18.35
N LYS A 369 -3.10 -13.26 18.36
CA LYS A 369 -2.92 -14.34 17.38
C LYS A 369 -3.21 -13.87 15.96
N LEU A 370 -4.31 -13.16 15.74
CA LEU A 370 -4.66 -12.61 14.43
C LEU A 370 -3.62 -11.59 13.94
N GLN A 371 -3.09 -10.75 14.84
CA GLN A 371 -2.02 -9.82 14.51
C GLN A 371 -0.73 -10.56 14.13
N ALA A 372 -0.34 -11.60 14.87
CA ALA A 372 0.82 -12.41 14.55
C ALA A 372 0.68 -13.13 13.20
N GLU A 373 -0.50 -13.69 12.91
CA GLU A 373 -0.79 -14.31 11.60
C GLU A 373 -0.73 -13.28 10.45
N ALA A 374 -1.24 -12.07 10.68
CA ALA A 374 -1.18 -11.00 9.69
C ALA A 374 0.26 -10.53 9.43
N GLN A 375 1.06 -10.39 10.49
CA GLN A 375 2.49 -10.09 10.39
C GLN A 375 3.25 -11.17 9.64
N GLU A 376 2.99 -12.45 9.94
CA GLU A 376 3.63 -13.57 9.24
C GLU A 376 3.26 -13.60 7.74
N ARG A 377 2.01 -13.28 7.39
CA ARG A 377 1.58 -13.17 6.00
C ARG A 377 2.26 -11.99 5.31
N LEU A 378 2.39 -10.85 5.97
CA LEU A 378 3.10 -9.69 5.44
C LEU A 378 4.56 -10.02 5.17
N GLU A 379 5.28 -10.61 6.13
CA GLU A 379 6.68 -11.01 5.94
C GLU A 379 6.86 -11.98 4.76
N LYS A 380 5.92 -12.93 4.58
CA LYS A 380 5.96 -13.86 3.45
C LYS A 380 5.78 -13.14 2.11
N GLU A 381 4.86 -12.17 2.03
CA GLU A 381 4.65 -11.39 0.81
C GLU A 381 5.82 -10.42 0.55
N GLU A 382 6.42 -9.83 1.58
CA GLU A 382 7.62 -9.00 1.44
C GLU A 382 8.80 -9.81 0.90
N ARG A 383 9.02 -11.04 1.40
CA ARG A 383 10.05 -11.95 0.88
C ARG A 383 9.79 -12.31 -0.58
N ARG A 384 8.55 -12.65 -0.94
CA ARG A 384 8.16 -12.92 -2.35
C ARG A 384 8.41 -11.73 -3.26
N HIS A 385 8.08 -10.53 -2.79
CA HIS A 385 8.31 -9.30 -3.53
C HIS A 385 9.80 -9.04 -3.74
N ALA A 386 10.62 -9.18 -2.69
CA ALA A 386 12.07 -9.04 -2.79
C ALA A 386 12.69 -10.05 -3.77
N GLU A 387 12.27 -11.32 -3.71
CA GLU A 387 12.72 -12.35 -4.64
C GLU A 387 12.33 -12.03 -6.10
N ALA A 388 11.11 -11.53 -6.32
CA ALA A 388 10.65 -11.12 -7.64
C ALA A 388 11.41 -9.88 -8.16
N GLN A 389 11.71 -8.91 -7.29
CA GLN A 389 12.54 -7.76 -7.63
C GLN A 389 13.96 -8.18 -8.02
N ASP A 390 14.59 -9.07 -7.24
CA ASP A 390 15.92 -9.60 -7.57
C ASP A 390 15.92 -10.35 -8.91
N GLN A 391 14.86 -11.12 -9.20
CA GLN A 391 14.70 -11.79 -10.49
C GLN A 391 14.55 -10.79 -11.64
N LEU A 392 13.77 -9.73 -11.45
CA LEU A 392 13.61 -8.66 -12.43
C LEU A 392 14.93 -7.93 -12.67
N GLU A 393 15.66 -7.55 -11.62
CA GLU A 393 16.96 -6.90 -11.75
C GLU A 393 17.97 -7.78 -12.49
N ARG A 394 18.01 -9.08 -12.19
CA ARG A 394 18.86 -10.04 -12.91
C ARG A 394 18.50 -10.12 -14.38
N ALA A 395 17.20 -10.16 -14.71
CA ALA A 395 16.74 -10.18 -16.09
C ALA A 395 17.07 -8.87 -16.83
N LEU A 396 16.89 -7.71 -16.19
CA LEU A 396 17.23 -6.42 -16.76
C LEU A 396 18.74 -6.30 -17.04
N ARG A 397 19.60 -6.72 -16.10
CA ARG A 397 21.05 -6.74 -16.31
C ARG A 397 21.43 -7.66 -17.46
N ALA A 398 20.86 -8.86 -17.55
CA ALA A 398 21.11 -9.78 -18.65
C ALA A 398 20.66 -9.21 -20.01
N MET A 399 19.50 -8.54 -20.05
CA MET A 399 18.98 -7.88 -21.24
C MET A 399 19.86 -6.72 -21.69
N GLN A 400 20.40 -5.93 -20.74
CA GLN A 400 21.33 -4.86 -21.06
C GLN A 400 22.63 -5.42 -21.65
N VAL A 401 23.21 -6.45 -21.04
CA VAL A 401 24.40 -7.14 -21.59
C VAL A 401 24.14 -7.68 -22.99
N ALA A 402 22.97 -8.29 -23.22
CA ALA A 402 22.58 -8.78 -24.54
C ALA A 402 22.47 -7.62 -25.55
N LYS A 403 21.85 -6.50 -25.17
CA LYS A 403 21.77 -5.28 -25.99
C LYS A 403 23.15 -4.78 -26.38
N ASP A 404 24.02 -4.54 -25.41
CA ASP A 404 25.37 -4.03 -25.64
C ASP A 404 26.16 -4.98 -26.55
N SER A 405 26.05 -6.30 -26.30
CA SER A 405 26.73 -7.31 -27.14
C SER A 405 26.24 -7.33 -28.58
N LEU A 406 24.93 -7.13 -28.81
CA LEU A 406 24.34 -7.07 -30.14
C LEU A 406 24.70 -5.76 -30.86
N GLU A 407 24.76 -4.63 -30.16
CA GLU A 407 25.22 -3.35 -30.71
C GLU A 407 26.69 -3.41 -31.14
N HIS A 408 27.54 -4.04 -30.32
CA HIS A 408 28.94 -4.29 -30.66
C HIS A 408 29.08 -5.22 -31.88
N LEU A 409 28.28 -6.27 -31.95
CA LEU A 409 28.29 -7.20 -33.07
C LEU A 409 27.79 -6.53 -34.36
N ALA A 410 26.71 -5.75 -34.28
CA ALA A 410 26.19 -4.96 -35.39
C ALA A 410 27.23 -3.96 -35.93
N SER A 411 27.99 -3.33 -35.04
CA SER A 411 29.09 -2.41 -35.38
C SER A 411 30.23 -3.12 -36.12
N LYS A 412 30.58 -4.35 -35.75
CA LYS A 412 31.58 -5.17 -36.48
C LYS A 412 31.09 -5.62 -37.86
N LEU A 413 29.78 -5.80 -38.02
CA LEU A 413 29.15 -6.26 -39.26
C LEU A 413 28.69 -5.10 -40.17
N VAL A 414 29.16 -3.86 -39.94
CA VAL A 414 28.77 -2.68 -40.74
C VAL A 414 29.09 -2.85 -42.23
N HIS A 415 30.20 -3.50 -42.56
CA HIS A 415 30.67 -3.67 -43.95
C HIS A 415 29.87 -4.71 -44.77
N ILE A 416 29.00 -5.48 -44.13
CA ILE A 416 28.16 -6.49 -44.80
C ILE A 416 26.83 -5.83 -45.17
N THR A 417 26.65 -5.56 -46.46
CA THR A 417 25.42 -4.98 -46.99
C THR A 417 24.38 -6.07 -47.22
N VAL A 418 23.20 -5.87 -46.64
CA VAL A 418 22.07 -6.77 -46.77
C VAL A 418 21.08 -6.09 -47.74
N GLU A 419 21.15 -6.40 -49.04
CA GLU A 419 20.27 -5.76 -50.05
C GLU A 419 18.85 -6.38 -50.09
N ASP A 420 18.72 -7.71 -50.00
CA ASP A 420 17.41 -8.40 -50.09
C ASP A 420 16.75 -8.81 -48.74
N GLY A 421 17.08 -8.15 -47.62
CA GLY A 421 16.62 -8.52 -46.27
C GLY A 421 15.51 -7.65 -45.69
N ARG A 422 14.84 -8.09 -44.61
CA ARG A 422 13.75 -7.31 -43.97
C ARG A 422 14.24 -5.99 -43.38
N PHE A 423 15.53 -5.94 -43.06
CA PHE A 423 16.22 -4.79 -42.48
C PHE A 423 17.15 -4.06 -43.46
N ALA A 424 17.02 -4.33 -44.77
CA ALA A 424 17.78 -3.64 -45.81
C ALA A 424 17.59 -2.12 -45.75
N GLY A 425 18.68 -1.37 -45.53
CA GLY A 425 18.70 0.09 -45.55
C GLY A 425 17.96 0.80 -44.40
N LYS A 426 17.56 0.08 -43.34
CA LYS A 426 16.84 0.68 -42.19
C LYS A 426 17.78 0.93 -41.01
N GLU A 427 17.92 2.19 -40.60
CA GLU A 427 18.46 2.53 -39.28
C GLU A 427 17.42 2.18 -38.21
N LEU A 428 17.81 1.34 -37.24
CA LEU A 428 16.93 0.95 -36.14
C LEU A 428 16.89 2.08 -35.12
N ASP A 429 15.68 2.49 -34.72
CA ASP A 429 15.48 3.50 -33.69
C ASP A 429 15.82 2.94 -32.29
N PRO A 430 16.83 3.49 -31.58
CA PRO A 430 17.22 3.04 -30.24
C PRO A 430 16.14 3.21 -29.17
N GLN A 431 15.11 4.04 -29.40
CA GLN A 431 14.01 4.29 -28.47
C GLN A 431 12.80 3.37 -28.70
N ALA A 432 12.79 2.56 -29.75
CA ALA A 432 11.66 1.69 -30.04
C ALA A 432 11.58 0.50 -29.06
N ASP A 433 10.38 0.17 -28.57
CA ASP A 433 10.14 -1.01 -27.70
C ASP A 433 10.61 -2.32 -28.33
N ASN A 434 10.58 -2.40 -29.67
CA ASN A 434 11.02 -3.56 -30.45
C ASN A 434 12.48 -3.48 -30.90
N TYR A 435 13.27 -2.56 -30.35
CA TYR A 435 14.66 -2.33 -30.77
C TYR A 435 15.52 -3.60 -30.63
N LEU A 436 15.51 -4.24 -29.46
CA LEU A 436 16.37 -5.40 -29.20
C LEU A 436 16.05 -6.62 -30.09
N PRO A 437 14.78 -7.05 -30.25
CA PRO A 437 14.42 -8.11 -31.20
C PRO A 437 14.76 -7.74 -32.66
N SER A 438 14.59 -6.47 -33.04
CA SER A 438 14.91 -6.00 -34.39
C SER A 438 16.43 -5.98 -34.64
N LEU A 439 17.21 -5.60 -33.63
CA LEU A 439 18.68 -5.60 -33.67
C LEU A 439 19.21 -7.04 -33.77
N LEU A 440 18.63 -7.96 -33.01
CA LEU A 440 18.95 -9.39 -33.10
C LEU A 440 18.67 -9.93 -34.51
N GLY A 441 17.50 -9.64 -35.09
CA GLY A 441 17.16 -10.06 -36.44
C GLY A 441 18.06 -9.45 -37.53
N LEU A 442 18.46 -8.19 -37.38
CA LEU A 442 19.42 -7.53 -38.28
C LEU A 442 20.80 -8.21 -38.22
N VAL A 443 21.29 -8.49 -37.01
CA VAL A 443 22.57 -9.18 -36.80
C VAL A 443 22.52 -10.60 -37.39
N GLU A 444 21.41 -11.32 -37.19
CA GLU A 444 21.19 -12.66 -37.75
C GLU A 444 21.24 -12.64 -39.29
N GLU A 445 20.51 -11.73 -39.95
CA GLU A 445 20.53 -11.60 -41.42
C GLU A 445 21.95 -11.30 -41.93
N LYS A 446 22.70 -10.42 -41.25
CA LYS A 446 24.09 -10.10 -41.60
C LYS A 446 25.04 -11.28 -41.42
N LEU A 447 24.92 -12.01 -40.32
CA LEU A 447 25.73 -13.21 -40.05
C LEU A 447 25.46 -14.33 -41.06
N LEU A 448 24.19 -14.55 -41.43
CA LEU A 448 23.83 -15.53 -42.45
C LEU A 448 24.40 -15.16 -43.83
N LYS A 449 24.39 -13.87 -44.19
CA LYS A 449 25.05 -13.42 -45.44
C LYS A 449 26.56 -13.60 -45.40
N LEU A 450 27.21 -13.28 -44.28
CA LEU A 450 28.64 -13.53 -44.09
C LEU A 450 28.96 -15.03 -44.21
N GLN A 451 28.15 -15.89 -43.59
CA GLN A 451 28.32 -17.34 -43.67
C GLN A 451 28.17 -17.84 -45.12
N ALA A 452 27.20 -17.32 -45.87
CA ALA A 452 27.02 -17.67 -47.28
C ALA A 452 28.21 -17.23 -48.14
N GLN A 453 28.77 -16.03 -47.89
CA GLN A 453 29.97 -15.53 -48.58
C GLN A 453 31.23 -16.36 -48.24
N LEU A 454 31.35 -16.79 -46.98
CA LEU A 454 32.47 -17.63 -46.54
C LEU A 454 32.33 -19.08 -47.02
N GLY A 455 31.12 -19.58 -47.25
CA GLY A 455 30.87 -20.96 -47.67
C GLY A 455 31.48 -21.32 -49.04
N SER A 456 31.78 -20.35 -49.90
CA SER A 456 32.46 -20.56 -51.17
C SER A 456 33.99 -20.50 -51.09
N HIS A 457 34.56 -20.24 -49.91
CA HIS A 457 36.00 -20.03 -49.70
C HIS A 457 36.55 -21.02 -48.66
N ASP A 458 37.77 -21.52 -48.85
CA ASP A 458 38.47 -22.33 -47.85
C ASP A 458 39.02 -21.42 -46.74
N VAL A 459 38.20 -21.22 -45.70
CA VAL A 459 38.52 -20.35 -44.56
C VAL A 459 39.85 -20.75 -43.87
N PRO A 460 40.14 -22.04 -43.60
CA PRO A 460 41.45 -22.47 -43.12
C PRO A 460 42.64 -22.01 -43.97
N GLU A 461 42.54 -22.10 -45.30
CA GLU A 461 43.61 -21.68 -46.22
C GLU A 461 43.75 -20.16 -46.26
N MET A 462 42.64 -19.42 -46.30
CA MET A 462 42.63 -17.96 -46.18
C MET A 462 43.26 -17.47 -44.87
N LEU A 463 42.96 -18.13 -43.74
CA LEU A 463 43.54 -17.75 -42.45
C LEU A 463 45.05 -18.00 -42.41
N ARG A 464 45.54 -19.04 -43.10
CA ARG A 464 46.98 -19.27 -43.29
C ARG A 464 47.60 -18.16 -44.13
N HIS A 465 46.98 -17.79 -45.25
CA HIS A 465 47.43 -16.67 -46.08
C HIS A 465 47.38 -15.31 -45.40
N ILE A 466 46.41 -15.07 -44.52
CA ILE A 466 46.35 -13.86 -43.70
C ILE A 466 47.45 -13.85 -42.64
N ALA A 467 47.84 -15.02 -42.13
CA ALA A 467 48.95 -15.19 -41.19
C ALA A 467 50.32 -15.20 -41.88
N ASP A 468 50.39 -15.36 -43.20
CA ASP A 468 51.63 -15.30 -43.97
C ASP A 468 52.23 -13.89 -43.90
N ARG A 469 53.53 -13.84 -43.59
CA ARG A 469 54.29 -12.61 -43.34
C ARG A 469 54.31 -11.67 -44.54
N GLU A 470 54.23 -12.21 -45.75
CA GLU A 470 54.21 -11.46 -47.01
C GLU A 470 52.89 -10.71 -47.22
N PHE A 471 51.76 -11.30 -46.81
CA PHE A 471 50.46 -10.64 -46.87
C PHE A 471 50.39 -9.46 -45.89
N LEU A 472 50.89 -9.64 -44.66
CA LEU A 472 51.00 -8.56 -43.67
C LEU A 472 51.91 -7.42 -44.14
N ALA A 473 53.06 -7.74 -44.74
CA ALA A 473 53.96 -6.74 -45.34
C ALA A 473 53.31 -5.99 -46.52
N SER A 474 52.52 -6.69 -47.34
CA SER A 474 51.78 -6.07 -48.45
C SER A 474 50.66 -5.14 -47.98
N LEU A 475 50.05 -5.44 -46.84
CA LEU A 475 49.07 -4.58 -46.18
C LEU A 475 49.73 -3.39 -45.52
N GLU A 476 50.90 -3.57 -44.88
CA GLU A 476 51.70 -2.48 -44.32
C GLU A 476 52.12 -1.47 -45.37
N GLY A 477 52.51 -1.93 -46.57
CA GLY A 477 52.84 -1.06 -47.71
C GLY A 477 51.67 -0.30 -48.34
N ARG A 478 50.41 -0.63 -47.98
CA ARG A 478 49.20 0.05 -48.47
C ARG A 478 48.52 0.92 -47.40
N LEU A 479 49.20 1.16 -46.27
CA LEU A 479 48.67 2.02 -45.21
C LEU A 479 48.81 3.51 -45.59
N PRO A 480 47.84 4.37 -45.21
CA PRO A 480 47.95 5.82 -45.43
C PRO A 480 49.18 6.42 -44.71
N GLU A 481 49.79 7.45 -45.30
CA GLU A 481 51.04 8.06 -44.81
C GLU A 481 50.96 8.60 -43.36
N TYR A 482 49.76 8.87 -42.86
CA TYR A 482 49.50 9.38 -41.50
C TYR A 482 49.15 8.27 -40.49
N ASN A 483 49.45 7.01 -40.79
CA ASN A 483 49.12 5.91 -39.90
C ASN A 483 49.99 5.92 -38.63
N THR A 484 49.36 6.09 -37.47
CA THR A 484 50.00 6.16 -36.14
C THR A 484 50.09 4.79 -35.45
N ARG A 485 50.15 3.70 -36.21
CA ARG A 485 50.35 2.36 -35.64
C ARG A 485 51.73 2.28 -35.01
N ILE A 486 51.76 1.98 -33.71
CA ILE A 486 52.99 1.72 -32.97
C ILE A 486 53.58 0.42 -33.52
N THR A 487 54.78 0.49 -34.10
CA THR A 487 55.55 -0.69 -34.49
C THR A 487 55.97 -1.42 -33.23
N LEU A 488 55.28 -2.52 -32.91
CA LEU A 488 55.74 -3.43 -31.88
C LEU A 488 56.94 -4.20 -32.45
N PRO A 489 58.09 -4.26 -31.74
CA PRO A 489 59.23 -5.02 -32.21
C PRO A 489 58.82 -6.49 -32.36
N LEU A 490 58.74 -6.94 -33.62
CA LEU A 490 58.62 -8.35 -33.94
C LEU A 490 59.84 -9.04 -33.36
N ALA A 491 59.64 -9.96 -32.42
CA ALA A 491 60.70 -10.82 -31.93
C ALA A 491 61.34 -11.50 -33.15
N THR A 492 62.56 -11.08 -33.48
CA THR A 492 63.37 -11.76 -34.47
C THR A 492 63.52 -13.21 -33.99
N PRO A 493 63.30 -14.21 -34.84
CA PRO A 493 63.69 -15.56 -34.48
C PRO A 493 65.20 -15.50 -34.28
N LYS A 494 65.66 -15.65 -33.04
CA LYS A 494 67.08 -15.67 -32.71
C LYS A 494 67.76 -16.72 -33.59
N ASP A 495 68.44 -16.26 -34.62
CA ASP A 495 69.36 -17.07 -35.39
C ASP A 495 70.51 -17.46 -34.44
N LYS A 496 70.73 -18.76 -34.28
CA LYS A 496 71.54 -19.32 -33.18
C LYS A 496 73.05 -19.24 -33.42
N PHE A 497 73.49 -18.44 -34.37
CA PHE A 497 74.89 -18.32 -34.72
C PHE A 497 75.20 -16.85 -34.95
N PHE A 498 76.21 -16.36 -34.25
CA PHE A 498 76.72 -14.98 -34.18
C PHE A 498 76.16 -14.10 -33.06
N ASP A 499 76.76 -14.28 -31.88
CA ASP A 499 77.02 -13.20 -30.93
C ASP A 499 78.05 -12.26 -31.58
N GLU A 500 77.61 -11.11 -32.10
CA GLU A 500 78.45 -9.93 -32.24
C GLU A 500 77.69 -8.71 -31.72
N GLU A 501 78.38 -8.00 -30.83
CA GLU A 501 77.96 -6.81 -30.12
C GLU A 501 77.32 -5.79 -31.06
N THR A 502 76.04 -5.52 -30.85
CA THR A 502 75.44 -4.27 -31.31
C THR A 502 74.79 -3.60 -30.11
N GLU A 503 75.40 -2.49 -29.72
CA GLU A 503 74.86 -1.48 -28.80
C GLU A 503 73.49 -1.01 -29.33
N GLU A 504 72.40 -1.57 -28.80
CA GLU A 504 71.08 -0.97 -28.94
C GLU A 504 70.90 0.06 -27.82
N GLU A 505 71.33 1.28 -28.13
CA GLU A 505 70.90 2.50 -27.45
C GLU A 505 69.36 2.55 -27.37
N ASP A 506 68.89 2.69 -26.14
CA ASP A 506 67.66 3.38 -25.75
C ASP A 506 66.38 3.03 -26.50
N ASN A 507 65.76 1.90 -26.15
CA ASN A 507 64.30 1.77 -26.14
C ASN A 507 63.80 0.80 -25.05
N GLU A 508 64.34 0.94 -23.83
CA GLU A 508 63.87 0.17 -22.68
C GLU A 508 62.52 0.73 -22.20
N VAL A 509 61.42 0.15 -22.70
CA VAL A 509 60.06 0.44 -22.23
C VAL A 509 60.02 0.17 -20.73
N VAL A 510 59.81 1.24 -19.95
CA VAL A 510 59.86 1.21 -18.49
C VAL A 510 58.75 0.31 -17.95
N THR A 511 59.08 -0.94 -17.66
CA THR A 511 58.16 -1.90 -17.08
C THR A 511 57.82 -1.49 -15.64
N ARG A 512 56.63 -1.88 -15.17
CA ARG A 512 56.17 -1.62 -13.79
C ARG A 512 57.18 -2.10 -12.74
N ALA A 513 57.93 -3.16 -13.04
CA ALA A 513 59.00 -3.67 -12.19
C ALA A 513 60.20 -2.71 -12.10
N SER A 514 60.68 -2.17 -13.23
CA SER A 514 61.77 -1.18 -13.25
C SER A 514 61.36 0.15 -12.62
N LEU A 515 60.10 0.59 -12.78
CA LEU A 515 59.54 1.72 -12.02
C LEU A 515 59.51 1.46 -10.51
N LYS A 516 59.12 0.25 -10.08
CA LYS A 516 59.18 -0.15 -8.67
C LYS A 516 60.61 -0.18 -8.14
N ILE A 517 61.55 -0.71 -8.90
CA ILE A 517 62.97 -0.75 -8.49
C ILE A 517 63.52 0.67 -8.40
N ARG A 518 63.20 1.55 -9.35
CA ARG A 518 63.63 2.96 -9.34
C ARG A 518 63.00 3.75 -8.20
N SER A 519 61.71 3.54 -7.91
CA SER A 519 61.04 4.19 -6.77
C SER A 519 61.56 3.68 -5.43
N GLN A 520 61.85 2.38 -5.32
CA GLN A 520 62.44 1.80 -4.12
C GLN A 520 63.89 2.31 -3.89
N LYS A 521 64.70 2.42 -4.95
CA LYS A 521 66.03 3.06 -4.88
C LYS A 521 65.96 4.54 -4.45
N LEU A 522 64.95 5.28 -4.90
CA LEU A 522 64.69 6.67 -4.47
C LEU A 522 64.29 6.75 -2.99
N ILE A 523 63.45 5.84 -2.51
CA ILE A 523 63.08 5.76 -1.09
C ILE A 523 64.31 5.40 -0.23
N GLU A 524 65.14 4.47 -0.70
CA GLU A 524 66.36 4.07 0.00
C GLU A 524 67.44 5.17 0.02
N SER A 525 67.58 5.95 -1.06
CA SER A 525 68.50 7.10 -1.09
C SER A 525 68.05 8.23 -0.14
N HIS A 526 66.74 8.52 -0.07
CA HIS A 526 66.21 9.45 0.92
C HIS A 526 66.32 8.94 2.37
N LYS A 527 66.23 7.62 2.60
CA LYS A 527 66.48 7.02 3.92
C LYS A 527 67.95 7.10 4.33
N LYS A 528 68.91 7.00 3.40
CA LYS A 528 70.35 7.21 3.69
C LYS A 528 70.65 8.65 4.10
N HIS A 529 70.02 9.65 3.47
CA HIS A 529 70.24 11.05 3.81
C HIS A 529 69.69 11.48 5.19
N ARG A 530 68.73 10.72 5.75
CA ARG A 530 68.15 10.97 7.09
C ARG A 530 68.95 10.41 8.27
N ARG A 531 70.00 9.60 8.04
CA ARG A 531 70.86 9.06 9.13
C ARG A 531 72.13 9.86 9.40
N SER A 532 72.37 10.97 8.69
CA SER A 532 73.59 11.80 8.82
C SER A 532 73.42 13.08 9.67
N ARG A 533 72.35 13.20 10.46
CA ARG A 533 72.17 14.33 11.40
C ARG A 533 71.69 13.84 12.76
N ARG A 534 72.61 13.18 13.48
CA ARG A 534 72.66 13.07 14.94
C ARG A 534 74.05 12.54 15.33
N SER A 535 75.01 13.45 15.40
CA SER A 535 76.15 13.42 16.33
C SER A 535 76.40 14.86 16.73
#